data_AF-A0A2V9S3M4-F1
#
_entry.id   AF-A0A2V9S3M4-F1
#
_cell.length_a   1.000
_cell.length_b   1.000
_cell.length_c   1.000
_cell.angle_alpha   90.00
_cell.angle_beta   90.00
_cell.angle_gamma   90.00
#
_symmetry.space_group_name_H-M   'P 1'
#
loop_
_entity.id
_entity.type
_entity.pdbx_description
1 polymer ?
#
loop_
_entity_poly.entity_id
_entity_poly.type
_entity_poly.pdbx_seq_one_letter_code
_entity_poly.pdbx_strand_id
1 'polypeptide(L)'
;MESPNIGVPRTTVVNAFDQLRAEGYLQGKVGSGTRVVSTLPETTMCTEPPGASISQPLPLETRLSRRIRRRWPDIIATETDRARPLRPGNPDLNAFPRDLWARLTAKYWHNAHSTLLGYGDPRGYRPFRAAIADYVRRVRGVRCDERQVW
;
A
#
# COMPACT_ATOMS: atom_id res chain seq x y z
N MET A 1 28.77 -7.25 -27.91
CA MET A 1 27.87 -6.22 -27.37
C MET A 1 27.02 -6.91 -26.31
N GLU A 2 27.50 -6.88 -25.07
CA GLU A 2 27.02 -7.70 -23.95
C GLU A 2 25.66 -7.22 -23.47
N SER A 3 24.72 -8.14 -23.30
CA SER A 3 23.39 -7.83 -22.75
C SER A 3 23.50 -7.69 -21.22
N PRO A 4 22.94 -6.65 -20.59
CA PRO A 4 22.90 -6.53 -19.13
C PRO A 4 22.13 -7.73 -18.58
N ASN A 5 22.74 -8.46 -17.65
CA ASN A 5 22.14 -9.64 -17.03
C ASN A 5 21.15 -9.19 -15.94
N ILE A 6 20.02 -8.63 -16.38
CA ILE A 6 18.88 -8.31 -15.53
C ILE A 6 18.35 -9.68 -15.10
N GLY A 7 18.39 -10.03 -13.81
CA GLY A 7 18.17 -11.38 -13.26
C GLY A 7 16.77 -11.99 -13.49
N VAL A 8 16.35 -12.06 -14.75
CA VAL A 8 15.03 -12.44 -15.24
C VAL A 8 15.21 -13.63 -16.20
N PRO A 9 14.37 -14.67 -16.09
CA PRO A 9 14.41 -15.80 -17.01
C PRO A 9 14.29 -15.37 -18.48
N ARG A 10 15.09 -16.01 -19.35
CA ARG A 10 15.10 -15.73 -20.80
C ARG A 10 13.71 -15.83 -21.44
N THR A 11 12.87 -16.73 -20.96
CA THR A 11 11.48 -16.91 -21.42
C THR A 11 10.64 -15.65 -21.23
N THR A 12 10.77 -14.98 -20.09
CA THR A 12 10.05 -13.73 -19.79
C THR A 12 10.47 -12.62 -20.75
N VAL A 13 11.76 -12.52 -21.04
CA VAL A 13 12.29 -11.52 -21.99
C VAL A 13 11.74 -11.79 -23.40
N VAL A 14 11.78 -13.04 -23.86
CA VAL A 14 11.24 -13.41 -25.19
C VAL A 14 9.75 -13.08 -25.29
N ASN A 15 8.95 -13.46 -24.28
CA ASN A 15 7.52 -13.16 -24.26
C ASN A 15 7.24 -11.66 -24.26
N ALA A 16 8.02 -10.86 -23.54
CA ALA A 16 7.88 -9.40 -23.55
C ALA A 16 8.18 -8.80 -24.93
N PHE A 17 9.21 -9.29 -25.63
CA PHE A 17 9.53 -8.85 -26.99
C PHE A 17 8.44 -9.25 -28.00
N ASP A 18 7.87 -10.45 -27.88
CA ASP A 18 6.75 -10.89 -28.72
C ASP A 18 5.49 -10.05 -28.47
N GLN A 19 5.20 -9.72 -27.21
CA GLN A 19 4.07 -8.87 -26.85
C GLN A 19 4.22 -7.45 -27.43
N LEU A 20 5.39 -6.82 -27.23
CA LEU A 20 5.67 -5.48 -27.77
C LEU A 20 5.60 -5.46 -29.31
N ARG A 21 5.96 -6.56 -29.97
CA ARG A 21 5.80 -6.69 -31.42
C ARG A 21 4.34 -6.84 -31.83
N ALA A 22 3.54 -7.61 -31.10
CA ALA A 22 2.13 -7.80 -31.36
C ALA A 22 1.32 -6.50 -31.17
N GLU A 23 1.68 -5.69 -30.18
CA GLU A 23 1.06 -4.39 -29.89
C GLU A 23 1.55 -3.27 -30.83
N GLY A 24 2.54 -3.54 -31.69
CA GLY A 24 3.04 -2.58 -32.68
C GLY A 24 4.08 -1.59 -32.15
N TYR A 25 4.68 -1.85 -30.98
CA TYR A 25 5.77 -1.04 -30.44
C TYR A 25 7.13 -1.35 -31.10
N LEU A 26 7.29 -2.54 -31.68
CA LEU A 26 8.52 -2.98 -32.34
C LEU A 26 8.30 -3.34 -33.82
N GLN A 27 9.18 -2.85 -34.68
CA GLN A 27 9.26 -3.25 -36.10
C GLN A 27 10.54 -4.06 -36.33
N GLY A 28 10.36 -5.28 -36.81
CA GLY A 28 11.46 -6.14 -37.24
C GLY A 28 11.54 -6.19 -38.76
N LYS A 29 12.69 -5.85 -39.34
CA LYS A 29 13.01 -6.15 -40.75
C LYS A 29 14.02 -7.30 -40.77
N VAL A 30 13.71 -8.40 -41.46
CA VAL A 30 14.60 -9.56 -41.57
C VAL A 30 15.95 -9.10 -42.10
N GLY A 31 17.01 -9.33 -41.33
CA GLY A 31 18.39 -8.91 -41.64
C GLY A 31 18.85 -7.55 -41.06
N SER A 32 17.99 -6.79 -40.36
CA SER A 32 18.33 -5.43 -39.88
C SER A 32 18.07 -5.15 -38.39
N GLY A 33 17.78 -6.18 -37.58
CA GLY A 33 17.49 -6.05 -36.15
C GLY A 33 16.08 -5.53 -35.83
N THR A 34 15.73 -5.54 -34.55
CA THR A 34 14.43 -5.06 -34.03
C THR A 34 14.56 -3.59 -33.63
N ARG A 35 13.72 -2.72 -34.19
CA ARG A 35 13.71 -1.28 -33.91
C ARG A 35 12.37 -0.86 -33.30
N VAL A 36 12.39 0.11 -32.40
CA VAL A 36 11.17 0.76 -31.88
C VAL A 36 10.51 1.56 -33.00
N VAL A 37 9.19 1.46 -33.15
CA VAL A 37 8.43 2.18 -34.18
C VAL A 37 8.49 3.69 -33.92
N SER A 38 8.71 4.49 -34.97
CA SER A 38 8.85 5.96 -34.87
C SER A 38 7.55 6.68 -34.50
N THR A 39 6.42 6.02 -34.72
CA THR A 39 5.07 6.47 -34.36
C THR A 39 4.47 5.46 -33.39
N LEU A 40 4.43 5.82 -32.11
CA LEU A 40 3.85 4.97 -31.07
C LEU A 40 2.32 4.89 -31.27
N PRO A 41 1.70 3.71 -31.10
CA PRO A 41 0.25 3.54 -31.22
C PRO A 41 -0.56 4.49 -30.34
N GLU A 42 -0.04 4.85 -29.16
CA GLU A 42 -0.67 5.81 -28.25
C GLU A 42 -0.70 7.24 -28.83
N THR A 43 0.30 7.61 -29.63
CA THR A 43 0.38 8.94 -30.26
C THR A 43 -0.60 9.09 -31.41
N THR A 44 -0.98 8.00 -32.09
CA THR A 44 -2.00 8.05 -33.16
C THR A 44 -3.43 8.01 -32.61
N MET A 45 -3.64 7.51 -31.39
CA MET A 45 -4.95 7.51 -30.71
C MET A 45 -5.27 8.85 -30.03
N CYS A 46 -4.27 9.65 -29.67
CA CYS A 46 -4.46 11.03 -29.25
C CYS A 46 -4.62 11.94 -30.47
N THR A 47 -5.85 12.05 -30.99
CA THR A 47 -6.19 13.16 -31.88
C THR A 47 -6.30 14.43 -31.04
N GLU A 48 -5.20 15.17 -30.87
CA GLU A 48 -5.24 16.49 -30.24
C GLU A 48 -6.05 17.47 -31.10
N PRO A 49 -7.04 18.18 -30.55
CA PRO A 49 -7.62 19.32 -31.25
C PRO A 49 -6.54 20.40 -31.43
N PRO A 50 -6.47 21.07 -32.60
CA PRO A 50 -5.46 22.11 -32.84
C PRO A 50 -5.73 23.29 -31.90
N GLY A 51 -4.95 23.39 -30.82
CA GLY A 51 -5.04 24.50 -29.85
C GLY A 51 -4.82 24.16 -28.38
N ALA A 52 -4.59 22.90 -28.00
CA ALA A 52 -4.28 22.56 -26.61
C ALA A 52 -2.83 22.93 -26.26
N SER A 53 -2.62 24.18 -25.81
CA SER A 53 -1.40 24.59 -25.12
C SER A 53 -1.10 23.59 -24.00
N ILE A 54 0.16 23.13 -23.96
CA ILE A 54 0.71 22.21 -22.96
C ILE A 54 0.40 22.79 -21.58
N SER A 55 -0.68 22.33 -20.97
CA SER A 55 -0.94 22.56 -19.56
C SER A 55 0.16 21.81 -18.83
N GLN A 56 1.09 22.55 -18.22
CA GLN A 56 2.08 21.98 -17.32
C GLN A 56 1.36 21.01 -16.37
N PRO A 57 1.88 19.79 -16.15
CA PRO A 57 1.27 18.86 -15.22
C PRO A 57 1.27 19.55 -13.85
N LEU A 58 0.08 19.95 -13.40
CA LEU A 58 -0.11 20.35 -12.02
C LEU A 58 0.42 19.19 -11.18
N PRO A 59 1.39 19.40 -10.27
CA PRO A 59 1.77 18.35 -9.36
C PRO A 59 0.49 17.88 -8.67
N LEU A 60 0.30 16.56 -8.58
CA LEU A 60 -0.73 15.91 -7.77
C LEU A 60 -0.44 16.19 -6.29
N GLU A 61 -0.46 17.46 -5.92
CA GLU A 61 -0.69 17.93 -4.57
C GLU A 61 -2.09 17.43 -4.24
N THR A 62 -2.18 16.34 -3.48
CA THR A 62 -3.42 15.85 -2.89
C THR A 62 -4.07 17.02 -2.15
N ARG A 63 -4.93 17.76 -2.85
CA ARG A 63 -5.55 18.99 -2.34
C ARG A 63 -6.64 18.59 -1.36
N LEU A 64 -6.23 18.21 -0.15
CA LEU A 64 -7.14 18.18 0.98
C LEU A 64 -7.81 19.55 1.05
N SER A 65 -9.14 19.55 1.03
CA SER A 65 -9.90 20.79 0.92
C SER A 65 -9.48 21.77 2.02
N ARG A 66 -9.52 23.06 1.71
CA ARG A 66 -9.19 24.14 2.66
C ARG A 66 -9.97 24.00 3.99
N ARG A 67 -11.16 23.39 3.93
CA ARG A 67 -11.99 23.08 5.10
C ARG A 67 -11.37 22.00 5.98
N ILE A 68 -10.90 20.89 5.41
CA ILE A 68 -10.24 19.81 6.16
C ILE A 68 -8.97 20.34 6.83
N ARG A 69 -8.15 21.09 6.11
CA ARG A 69 -6.89 21.65 6.65
C ARG A 69 -7.11 22.64 7.80
N ARG A 70 -8.19 23.42 7.75
CA ARG A 70 -8.57 24.33 8.86
C ARG A 70 -9.22 23.60 10.01
N ARG A 71 -10.02 22.57 9.72
CA ARG A 71 -10.79 21.84 10.73
C ARG A 71 -9.91 20.90 11.53
N TRP A 72 -9.02 20.18 10.86
CA TRP A 72 -8.17 19.12 11.40
C TRP A 72 -6.72 19.31 10.98
N PRO A 73 -6.04 20.37 11.50
CA PRO A 73 -4.64 20.62 11.20
C PRO A 73 -3.74 19.46 11.64
N ASP A 74 -4.13 18.72 12.68
CA ASP A 74 -3.35 17.62 13.24
C ASP A 74 -3.23 16.38 12.34
N ILE A 75 -4.23 16.11 11.50
CA ILE A 75 -4.23 14.94 10.60
C ILE A 75 -3.29 15.16 9.41
N ILE A 76 -3.06 16.42 9.03
CA ILE A 76 -2.23 16.82 7.89
C ILE A 76 -0.81 17.20 8.32
N ALA A 77 -0.57 17.36 9.63
CA ALA A 77 0.75 17.63 10.15
C ALA A 77 1.66 16.40 9.92
N THR A 78 2.43 16.45 8.84
CA THR A 78 3.57 15.56 8.62
C THR A 78 4.48 15.65 9.84
N GLU A 79 5.01 14.52 10.28
CA GLU A 79 5.83 14.26 11.48
C GLU A 79 6.96 15.25 11.80
N THR A 80 7.26 16.19 10.90
CA THR A 80 8.32 17.18 11.00
C THR A 80 7.98 18.43 11.85
N ASP A 81 6.72 18.67 12.25
CA ASP A 81 6.42 19.75 13.21
C ASP A 81 6.69 19.23 14.63
N ARG A 82 7.84 19.64 15.19
CA ARG A 82 8.33 19.35 16.55
C ARG A 82 7.21 19.03 17.52
N ALA A 83 7.30 17.86 18.16
CA ALA A 83 6.35 17.32 19.12
C ALA A 83 5.73 18.41 20.02
N ARG A 84 4.56 18.91 19.62
CA ARG A 84 3.79 19.84 20.43
C ARG A 84 3.17 19.05 21.59
N PRO A 85 3.35 19.47 22.86
CA PRO A 85 2.69 18.80 23.97
C PRO A 85 1.16 18.88 23.84
N LEU A 86 0.46 17.86 24.37
CA LEU A 86 -1.01 17.77 24.44
C LEU A 86 -1.75 17.57 23.10
N ARG A 87 -1.23 16.76 22.18
CA ARG A 87 -1.98 16.32 20.99
C ARG A 87 -2.96 15.20 21.36
N PRO A 88 -4.29 15.41 21.28
CA PRO A 88 -5.27 14.37 21.55
C PRO A 88 -5.06 13.19 20.59
N GLY A 89 -5.05 11.97 21.13
CA GLY A 89 -4.91 10.74 20.34
C GLY A 89 -3.46 10.26 20.14
N ASN A 90 -2.44 10.99 20.62
CA ASN A 90 -1.08 10.46 20.64
C ASN A 90 -0.77 9.84 22.00
N PRO A 91 -0.68 8.50 22.12
CA PRO A 91 -0.31 7.84 23.37
C PRO A 91 1.17 8.11 23.71
N ASP A 92 1.54 7.95 24.99
CA ASP A 92 2.94 7.97 25.38
C ASP A 92 3.68 6.73 24.83
N LEU A 93 4.48 6.93 23.78
CA LEU A 93 5.25 5.88 23.12
C LEU A 93 6.43 5.36 23.95
N ASN A 94 6.85 6.09 24.99
CA ASN A 94 7.89 5.66 25.92
C ASN A 94 7.32 4.72 27.01
N ALA A 95 6.05 4.91 27.38
CA ALA A 95 5.35 4.04 28.33
C ALA A 95 4.93 2.69 27.73
N PHE A 96 5.05 2.51 26.40
CA PHE A 96 4.67 1.25 25.75
C PHE A 96 5.65 0.12 26.12
N PRO A 97 5.18 -1.03 26.65
CA PRO A 97 6.04 -2.08 27.18
C PRO A 97 6.60 -2.98 26.07
N ARG A 98 7.59 -2.46 25.32
CA ARG A 98 8.19 -3.12 24.13
C ARG A 98 8.68 -4.54 24.41
N ASP A 99 9.40 -4.74 25.51
CA ASP A 99 10.00 -6.05 25.84
C ASP A 99 8.93 -7.09 26.21
N LEU A 100 7.90 -6.69 26.96
CA LEU A 100 6.78 -7.56 27.28
C LEU A 100 6.03 -7.96 26.01
N TRP A 101 5.75 -6.98 25.14
CA TRP A 101 5.08 -7.22 23.87
C TRP A 101 5.88 -8.19 23.00
N ALA A 102 7.19 -7.96 22.84
CA ALA A 102 8.08 -8.83 22.06
C ALA A 102 8.08 -10.27 22.58
N ARG A 103 8.23 -10.47 23.90
CA ARG A 103 8.21 -11.82 24.52
C ARG A 103 6.88 -12.54 24.32
N LEU A 104 5.75 -11.85 24.53
CA LEU A 104 4.43 -12.45 24.32
C LEU A 104 4.23 -12.82 22.85
N THR A 105 4.56 -11.90 21.94
CA THR A 105 4.46 -12.10 20.50
C THR A 105 5.27 -13.33 20.08
N ALA A 106 6.54 -13.43 20.45
CA ALA A 106 7.39 -14.58 20.16
C ALA A 106 6.82 -15.90 20.71
N LYS A 107 6.33 -15.90 21.96
CA LYS A 107 5.74 -17.08 22.61
C LYS A 107 4.53 -17.63 21.85
N TYR A 108 3.64 -16.74 21.40
CA TYR A 108 2.43 -17.16 20.68
C TYR A 108 2.69 -17.51 19.22
N TRP A 109 3.62 -16.81 18.56
CA TRP A 109 4.03 -17.14 17.19
C TRP A 109 4.70 -18.51 17.08
N HIS A 110 5.50 -18.90 18.08
CA HIS A 110 6.14 -20.21 18.07
C HIS A 110 5.14 -21.39 18.08
N ASN A 111 3.91 -21.14 18.56
CA ASN A 111 2.84 -22.12 18.61
C ASN A 111 1.65 -21.74 17.72
N ALA A 112 1.88 -20.91 16.70
CA ALA A 112 0.81 -20.44 15.83
C ALA A 112 0.22 -21.60 15.02
N HIS A 113 -1.07 -21.88 15.23
CA HIS A 113 -1.80 -22.89 14.47
C HIS A 113 -2.05 -22.40 13.03
N SER A 114 -2.16 -23.30 12.07
CA SER A 114 -2.40 -22.96 10.64
C SER A 114 -3.62 -22.06 10.41
N THR A 115 -4.60 -22.12 11.31
CA THR A 115 -5.82 -21.29 11.31
C THR A 115 -5.54 -19.81 11.59
N LEU A 116 -4.43 -19.46 12.23
CA LEU A 116 -3.96 -18.08 12.40
C LEU A 116 -3.19 -17.56 11.19
N LEU A 117 -2.68 -18.46 10.35
CA LEU A 117 -1.91 -18.12 9.13
C LEU A 117 -2.81 -17.97 7.89
N GLY A 118 -4.02 -18.53 7.94
CA GLY A 118 -5.04 -18.37 6.91
C GLY A 118 -5.93 -17.13 7.13
N TYR A 119 -6.97 -16.99 6.31
CA TYR A 119 -7.91 -15.85 6.37
C TYR A 119 -8.69 -15.73 7.68
N GLY A 120 -8.81 -16.81 8.46
CA GLY A 120 -9.47 -16.80 9.77
C GLY A 120 -10.96 -16.41 9.73
N ASP A 121 -11.52 -16.14 10.91
CA ASP A 121 -12.85 -15.55 11.06
C ASP A 121 -12.77 -14.04 10.71
N PRO A 122 -13.63 -13.51 9.83
CA PRO A 122 -13.64 -12.08 9.47
C PRO A 122 -13.81 -11.13 10.65
N ARG A 123 -14.40 -11.59 11.76
CA ARG A 123 -14.54 -10.82 13.00
C ARG A 123 -13.26 -10.86 13.85
N GLY A 124 -12.18 -11.44 13.35
CA GLY A 124 -10.91 -11.63 14.04
C GLY A 124 -10.83 -12.95 14.83
N TYR A 125 -9.81 -13.05 15.68
CA TYR A 125 -9.53 -14.29 16.43
C TYR A 125 -10.47 -14.43 17.64
N ARG A 126 -11.32 -15.47 17.64
CA ARG A 126 -12.36 -15.68 18.68
C ARG A 126 -11.82 -15.66 20.13
N PRO A 127 -10.75 -16.40 20.49
CA PRO A 127 -10.21 -16.36 21.85
C PRO A 127 -9.75 -14.96 22.29
N PHE A 128 -9.27 -14.14 21.35
CA PHE A 128 -8.91 -12.76 21.63
C PHE A 128 -10.14 -11.89 21.91
N ARG A 129 -11.21 -12.05 21.13
CA ARG A 129 -12.49 -11.36 21.38
C ARG A 129 -13.08 -11.71 22.73
N ALA A 130 -13.04 -12.98 23.14
CA ALA A 130 -13.47 -13.41 24.47
C ALA A 130 -12.67 -12.73 25.58
N ALA A 131 -11.34 -12.69 25.45
CA ALA A 131 -10.47 -12.01 26.41
C ALA A 131 -10.77 -10.50 26.51
N ILE A 132 -11.07 -9.84 25.39
CA ILE A 132 -11.50 -8.43 25.38
C ILE A 132 -12.84 -8.27 26.10
N ALA A 133 -13.84 -9.09 25.78
CA ALA A 133 -15.16 -9.02 26.41
C ALA A 133 -15.06 -9.17 27.94
N ASP A 134 -14.28 -10.14 28.41
CA ASP A 134 -14.01 -10.34 29.84
C ASP A 134 -13.26 -9.17 30.47
N TYR A 135 -12.25 -8.63 29.78
CA TYR A 135 -11.49 -7.48 30.26
C TYR A 135 -12.38 -6.24 30.42
N VAL A 136 -13.15 -5.88 29.38
CA VAL A 136 -14.00 -4.69 29.41
C VAL A 136 -15.14 -4.87 30.40
N ARG A 137 -15.67 -6.09 30.57
CA ARG A 137 -16.65 -6.39 31.61
C ARG A 137 -16.09 -6.14 33.01
N ARG A 138 -14.85 -6.57 33.30
CA ARG A 138 -14.21 -6.35 34.61
C ARG A 138 -13.82 -4.90 34.86
N VAL A 139 -13.22 -4.24 33.87
CA VAL A 139 -12.63 -2.90 34.05
C VAL A 139 -13.66 -1.78 33.89
N ARG A 140 -14.67 -1.99 33.04
CA ARG A 140 -15.64 -0.94 32.67
C ARG A 140 -17.11 -1.33 32.91
N GLY A 141 -17.37 -2.53 33.45
CA GLY A 141 -18.73 -2.99 33.74
C GLY A 141 -19.59 -3.25 32.50
N VAL A 142 -19.01 -3.24 31.29
CA VAL A 142 -19.77 -3.41 30.04
C VAL A 142 -20.24 -4.86 29.94
N ARG A 143 -21.54 -5.05 29.76
CA ARG A 143 -22.13 -6.38 29.49
C ARG A 143 -22.08 -6.65 27.99
N CYS A 144 -21.00 -7.26 27.51
CA CYS A 144 -20.86 -7.69 26.12
C CYS A 144 -20.33 -9.13 26.00
N ASP A 145 -20.80 -9.83 24.98
CA ASP A 145 -20.33 -11.15 24.59
C ASP A 145 -19.21 -11.06 23.52
N GLU A 146 -18.40 -12.10 23.36
CA GLU A 146 -17.33 -12.19 22.35
C GLU A 146 -17.84 -11.95 20.91
N ARG A 147 -19.12 -12.23 20.64
CA ARG A 147 -19.75 -12.01 19.32
C ARG A 147 -20.06 -10.53 19.05
N GLN A 148 -20.05 -9.71 20.10
CA GLN A 148 -20.33 -8.26 20.03
C GLN A 148 -19.04 -7.43 20.04
N VAL A 149 -17.87 -8.07 20.05
CA VAL A 149 -16.56 -7.45 19.84
C VAL A 149 -16.23 -7.59 18.35
N TRP A 150 -15.87 -6.49 17.69
CA TRP A 150 -15.61 -6.41 16.24
C TRP A 150 -14.28 -5.71 16.02
#